data_AF-A0A4V3DMU1-F1
#
_entry.id   AF-A0A4V3DMU1-F1
#
_cell.length_a   1.000
_cell.length_b   1.000
_cell.length_c   1.000
_cell.angle_alpha   90.00
_cell.angle_beta   90.00
_cell.angle_gamma   90.00
#
_symmetry.space_group_name_H-M   'P 1'
#
loop_
_entity.id
_entity.type
_entity.pdbx_description
1 polymer ?
#
loop_
_entity_poly.entity_id
_entity_poly.type
_entity_poly.pdbx_seq_one_letter_code
_entity_poly.pdbx_strand_id
1 'polypeptide(L)'
;MNIDNIMAILGGAGFTAIGASVLVKILVEKGIESAIKHNFDRHLETYKSELTREIERLKLSLKNSEVFFSRQFAALTELRKMSRSMLPRKRNPDMDFYEACWEVATEFSRHADSLDEFLYKYEPVLPTEILKQIESAAALANDGSFEFHLTDSNEPMVTDNGIKIAEQLYDLVRDASLELQKTVDSQVDGRK
;
A
#
# COMPACT_ATOMS: atom_id res chain seq x y z
N MET A 1 -53.46 6.21 26.82
CA MET A 1 -54.90 6.60 26.87
C MET A 1 -55.53 6.07 25.60
N ASN A 2 -56.32 5.00 25.71
CA ASN A 2 -56.84 4.25 24.55
C ASN A 2 -57.91 5.06 23.81
N ILE A 3 -57.99 4.85 22.49
CA ILE A 3 -58.91 5.51 21.53
C ILE A 3 -60.38 5.46 22.01
N ASP A 4 -60.75 4.45 22.80
CA ASP A 4 -62.10 4.27 23.34
C ASP A 4 -62.54 5.40 24.30
N ASN A 5 -61.61 6.04 25.02
CA ASN A 5 -61.94 7.16 25.91
C ASN A 5 -62.19 8.47 25.15
N ILE A 6 -61.66 8.61 23.93
CA ILE A 6 -61.85 9.80 23.09
C ILE A 6 -63.24 9.77 22.46
N MET A 7 -63.75 8.59 22.10
CA MET A 7 -65.10 8.41 21.56
C MET A 7 -66.22 8.69 22.59
N ALA A 8 -65.95 8.46 23.89
CA ALA A 8 -66.90 8.76 24.96
C ALA A 8 -67.18 10.28 25.12
N ILE A 9 -66.23 11.13 24.76
CA ILE A 9 -66.40 12.60 24.78
C ILE A 9 -67.24 13.07 23.56
N LEU A 10 -67.28 12.29 22.47
CA LEU A 10 -68.03 12.61 21.26
C LEU A 10 -69.51 12.15 21.33
N GLY A 11 -69.81 11.12 22.13
CA GLY A 11 -71.15 10.52 22.22
C GLY A 11 -72.15 11.24 23.13
N GLY A 12 -71.69 12.11 24.03
CA GLY A 12 -72.54 12.70 25.08
C GLY A 12 -73.02 14.15 24.85
N ALA A 13 -72.33 14.95 24.02
CA ALA A 13 -72.72 16.35 23.81
C ALA A 13 -72.24 16.84 22.42
N GLY A 14 -73.19 16.92 21.48
CA GLY A 14 -73.17 17.79 20.30
C GLY A 14 -71.86 17.95 19.52
N PHE A 15 -71.61 17.05 18.57
CA PHE A 15 -70.66 17.30 17.48
C PHE A 15 -71.20 18.37 16.53
N THR A 16 -70.91 19.63 16.82
CA THR A 16 -71.07 20.69 15.81
C THR A 16 -69.97 20.55 14.76
N ALA A 17 -70.25 20.90 13.51
CA ALA A 17 -69.29 20.83 12.39
C ALA A 17 -67.97 21.58 12.66
N ILE A 18 -67.97 22.52 13.60
CA ILE A 18 -66.81 23.28 14.07
C ILE A 18 -65.88 22.40 14.93
N GLY A 19 -66.41 21.50 15.78
CA GLY A 19 -65.60 20.60 16.62
C GLY A 19 -64.91 19.48 15.84
N ALA A 20 -65.58 18.93 14.81
CA ALA A 20 -65.00 17.92 13.93
C ALA A 20 -63.82 18.48 13.11
N SER A 21 -63.96 19.72 12.59
CA SER A 21 -62.89 20.34 11.80
C SER A 21 -61.64 20.65 12.63
N VAL A 22 -61.80 21.08 13.89
CA VAL A 22 -60.67 21.34 14.81
C VAL A 22 -59.96 20.04 15.19
N LEU A 23 -60.69 18.95 15.46
CA LEU A 23 -60.07 17.65 15.78
C LEU A 23 -59.34 17.05 14.58
N VAL A 24 -59.92 17.12 13.38
CA VAL A 24 -59.25 16.69 12.14
C VAL A 24 -58.00 17.53 11.91
N LYS A 25 -58.07 18.86 12.08
CA LYS A 25 -56.92 19.74 11.90
C LYS A 25 -55.80 19.45 12.90
N ILE A 26 -56.14 19.23 14.18
CA ILE A 26 -55.16 18.87 15.22
C ILE A 26 -54.54 17.49 14.98
N LEU A 27 -55.33 16.49 14.57
CA LEU A 27 -54.83 15.14 14.28
C LEU A 27 -53.98 15.10 12.99
N VAL A 28 -54.39 15.85 11.97
CA VAL A 28 -53.65 15.97 10.70
C VAL A 28 -52.36 16.76 10.91
N GLU A 29 -52.40 17.92 11.58
CA GLU A 29 -51.20 18.72 11.86
C GLU A 29 -50.23 17.96 12.78
N LYS A 30 -50.69 17.37 13.89
CA LYS A 30 -49.80 16.63 14.80
C LYS A 30 -49.34 15.28 14.24
N GLY A 31 -50.18 14.59 13.48
CA GLY A 31 -49.86 13.32 12.84
C GLY A 31 -48.86 13.49 11.70
N ILE A 32 -49.05 14.50 10.86
CA ILE A 32 -48.13 14.84 9.78
C ILE A 32 -46.83 15.41 10.34
N GLU A 33 -46.87 16.31 11.32
CA GLU A 33 -45.65 16.87 11.92
C GLU A 33 -44.84 15.81 12.67
N SER A 34 -45.49 14.89 13.39
CA SER A 34 -44.82 13.78 14.06
C SER A 34 -44.29 12.74 13.07
N ALA A 35 -45.00 12.44 11.99
CA ALA A 35 -44.52 11.53 10.95
C ALA A 35 -43.35 12.13 10.16
N ILE A 36 -43.41 13.44 9.86
CA ILE A 36 -42.32 14.18 9.22
C ILE A 36 -41.09 14.21 10.14
N LYS A 37 -41.24 14.57 11.42
CA LYS A 37 -40.14 14.54 12.40
C LYS A 37 -39.55 13.15 12.54
N HIS A 38 -40.38 12.12 12.69
CA HIS A 38 -39.90 10.76 12.85
C HIS A 38 -39.18 10.23 11.60
N ASN A 39 -39.63 10.63 10.40
CA ASN A 39 -38.96 10.28 9.16
C ASN A 39 -37.63 11.04 9.00
N PHE A 40 -37.59 12.34 9.36
CA PHE A 40 -36.35 13.11 9.41
C PHE A 40 -35.35 12.56 10.43
N ASP A 41 -35.79 12.21 11.64
CA ASP A 41 -34.94 11.61 12.67
C ASP A 41 -34.40 10.26 12.20
N ARG A 42 -35.24 9.44 11.55
CA ARG A 42 -34.82 8.16 10.96
C ARG A 42 -33.80 8.35 9.84
N HIS A 43 -34.02 9.32 8.95
CA HIS A 43 -33.07 9.67 7.88
C HIS A 43 -31.77 10.23 8.46
N LEU A 44 -31.83 11.06 9.51
CA LEU A 44 -30.64 11.56 10.22
C LEU A 44 -29.85 10.43 10.88
N GLU A 45 -30.54 9.48 11.53
CA GLU A 45 -29.90 8.31 12.14
C GLU A 45 -29.22 7.44 11.05
N THR A 46 -29.90 7.27 9.92
CA THR A 46 -29.38 6.54 8.76
C THR A 46 -28.14 7.24 8.20
N TYR A 47 -28.19 8.55 7.95
CA TYR A 47 -27.05 9.34 7.48
C TYR A 47 -25.88 9.31 8.48
N LYS A 48 -26.15 9.43 9.78
CA LYS A 48 -25.10 9.30 10.82
C LYS A 48 -24.45 7.93 10.77
N SER A 49 -25.25 6.87 10.62
CA SER A 49 -24.72 5.50 10.54
C SER A 49 -23.88 5.28 9.28
N GLU A 50 -24.32 5.81 8.14
CA GLU A 50 -23.60 5.75 6.86
C GLU A 50 -22.28 6.53 6.94
N LEU A 51 -22.32 7.75 7.47
CA LEU A 51 -21.15 8.59 7.64
C LEU A 51 -20.14 7.95 8.61
N THR A 52 -20.61 7.35 9.70
CA THR A 52 -19.75 6.63 10.64
C THR A 52 -19.05 5.45 9.97
N ARG A 53 -19.81 4.67 9.18
CA ARG A 53 -19.27 3.54 8.42
C ARG A 53 -18.25 3.99 7.37
N GLU A 54 -18.50 5.12 6.72
CA GLU A 54 -17.59 5.68 5.73
C GLU A 54 -16.29 6.18 6.39
N ILE A 55 -16.39 6.88 7.53
CA ILE A 55 -15.22 7.28 8.33
C ILE A 55 -14.40 6.07 8.76
N GLU A 56 -15.04 5.00 9.24
CA GLU A 56 -14.33 3.77 9.63
C GLU A 56 -13.63 3.12 8.44
N ARG A 57 -14.29 3.04 7.29
CA ARG A 57 -13.70 2.52 6.05
C ARG A 57 -12.50 3.34 5.61
N LEU A 58 -12.60 4.67 5.63
CA LEU A 58 -11.51 5.57 5.29
C LEU A 58 -10.34 5.42 6.27
N LYS A 59 -10.63 5.30 7.57
CA LYS A 59 -9.60 5.09 8.61
C LYS A 59 -8.87 3.76 8.42
N LEU A 60 -9.59 2.68 8.11
CA LEU A 60 -9.00 1.38 7.82
C LEU A 60 -8.13 1.44 6.55
N SER A 61 -8.65 2.07 5.49
CA SER A 61 -7.91 2.27 4.24
C SER A 61 -6.61 3.06 4.46
N LEU A 62 -6.69 4.16 5.21
CA LEU A 62 -5.54 4.99 5.54
C LEU A 62 -4.49 4.21 6.35
N LYS A 63 -4.93 3.46 7.35
CA LYS A 63 -4.03 2.62 8.16
C LYS A 63 -3.34 1.54 7.32
N ASN A 64 -4.06 0.90 6.40
CA ASN A 64 -3.47 -0.08 5.49
C ASN A 64 -2.43 0.56 4.56
N SER A 65 -2.74 1.75 4.03
CA SER A 65 -1.80 2.53 3.22
C SER A 65 -0.54 2.91 3.98
N GLU A 66 -0.67 3.32 5.26
CA GLU A 66 0.45 3.64 6.13
C GLU A 66 1.37 2.43 6.38
N VAL A 67 0.80 1.26 6.64
CA VAL A 67 1.56 0.01 6.83
C VAL A 67 2.31 -0.35 5.56
N PHE A 68 1.66 -0.25 4.40
CA PHE A 68 2.27 -0.55 3.11
C PHE A 68 3.41 0.40 2.79
N PHE A 69 3.18 1.71 2.97
CA PHE A 69 4.20 2.75 2.80
C PHE A 69 5.41 2.52 3.72
N SER A 70 5.18 2.24 5.01
CA SER A 70 6.26 1.99 5.96
C SER A 70 7.13 0.80 5.55
N ARG A 71 6.49 -0.29 5.08
CA ARG A 71 7.20 -1.48 4.59
C ARG A 71 7.97 -1.21 3.29
N GLN A 72 7.38 -0.46 2.35
CA GLN A 72 8.07 -0.07 1.11
C GLN A 72 9.25 0.87 1.39
N PHE A 73 9.13 1.79 2.34
CA PHE A 73 10.23 2.65 2.75
C PHE A 73 11.37 1.86 3.40
N ALA A 74 11.05 0.84 4.20
CA ALA A 74 12.03 -0.09 4.74
C ALA A 74 12.73 -0.89 3.63
N ALA A 75 11.97 -1.41 2.66
CA ALA A 75 12.50 -2.09 1.48
C ALA A 75 13.44 -1.16 0.68
N LEU A 76 13.04 0.09 0.42
CA LEU A 76 13.87 1.08 -0.26
C LEU A 76 15.20 1.32 0.45
N THR A 77 15.16 1.42 1.78
CA THR A 77 16.36 1.64 2.59
C THR A 77 17.33 0.48 2.49
N GLU A 78 16.84 -0.76 2.56
CA GLU A 78 17.68 -1.95 2.39
C GLU A 78 18.20 -2.09 0.97
N LEU A 79 17.37 -1.88 -0.04
CA LEU A 79 17.78 -2.00 -1.44
C LEU A 79 18.87 -0.97 -1.80
N ARG A 80 18.75 0.27 -1.30
CA ARG A 80 19.80 1.28 -1.44
C ARG A 80 21.09 0.91 -0.74
N LYS A 81 21.00 0.31 0.46
CA LYS A 81 22.17 -0.16 1.19
C LYS A 81 22.87 -1.23 0.36
N MET A 82 22.12 -2.19 -0.17
CA MET A 82 22.62 -3.28 -1.02
C MET A 82 23.32 -2.74 -2.27
N SER A 83 22.64 -1.87 -3.04
CA SER A 83 23.21 -1.23 -4.24
C SER A 83 24.53 -0.51 -3.94
N ARG A 84 24.61 0.24 -2.83
CA ARG A 84 25.84 0.94 -2.43
C ARG A 84 26.94 0.00 -1.95
N SER A 85 26.59 -1.15 -1.37
CA SER A 85 27.57 -2.13 -0.88
C SER A 85 28.03 -3.13 -1.93
N MET A 86 27.35 -3.21 -3.08
CA MET A 86 27.77 -4.07 -4.19
C MET A 86 29.10 -3.59 -4.76
N LEU A 87 29.25 -2.30 -5.05
CA LEU A 87 30.52 -1.80 -5.56
C LEU A 87 31.60 -1.77 -4.47
N PRO A 88 32.81 -2.29 -4.75
CA PRO A 88 33.91 -2.21 -3.82
C PRO A 88 34.35 -0.76 -3.59
N ARG A 89 34.98 -0.52 -2.44
CA ARG A 89 35.66 0.76 -2.20
C ARG A 89 36.88 0.84 -3.10
N LYS A 90 37.09 2.00 -3.75
CA LYS A 90 38.31 2.25 -4.52
C LYS A 90 39.55 1.94 -3.68
N ARG A 91 40.36 0.99 -4.15
CA ARG A 91 41.62 0.58 -3.50
C ARG A 91 42.82 1.39 -4.00
N ASN A 92 42.72 1.92 -5.21
CA ASN A 92 43.72 2.79 -5.81
C ASN A 92 43.01 3.91 -6.64
N PRO A 93 43.70 5.02 -6.96
CA PRO A 93 43.11 6.14 -7.70
C PRO A 93 42.66 5.77 -9.12
N ASP A 94 43.37 4.85 -9.75
CA ASP A 94 43.21 4.48 -11.16
C ASP A 94 42.15 3.38 -11.37
N MET A 95 41.59 2.84 -10.27
CA MET A 95 40.57 1.81 -10.29
C MET A 95 39.34 2.30 -11.04
N ASP A 96 39.07 1.63 -12.14
CA ASP A 96 37.96 1.92 -13.02
C ASP A 96 36.73 1.06 -12.66
N PHE A 97 35.66 1.27 -13.41
CA PHE A 97 34.42 0.53 -13.21
C PHE A 97 34.55 -0.95 -13.59
N TYR A 98 35.41 -1.28 -14.54
CA TYR A 98 35.65 -2.65 -14.97
C TYR A 98 36.32 -3.48 -13.87
N GLU A 99 37.36 -2.93 -13.22
CA GLU A 99 37.99 -3.53 -12.05
C GLU A 99 37.00 -3.70 -10.88
N ALA A 100 36.08 -2.74 -10.70
CA ALA A 100 35.03 -2.85 -9.69
C ALA A 100 34.05 -4.00 -10.01
N CYS A 101 33.62 -4.13 -11.26
CA CYS A 101 32.76 -5.23 -11.71
C CYS A 101 33.46 -6.59 -11.63
N TRP A 102 34.78 -6.65 -11.82
CA TRP A 102 35.55 -7.86 -11.59
C TRP A 102 35.46 -8.32 -10.13
N GLU A 103 35.62 -7.41 -9.15
CA GLU A 103 35.44 -7.78 -7.74
C GLU A 103 33.99 -8.23 -7.45
N VAL A 104 32.98 -7.54 -8.00
CA VAL A 104 31.57 -7.96 -7.85
C VAL A 104 31.35 -9.37 -8.40
N ALA A 105 31.94 -9.70 -9.55
CA ALA A 105 31.83 -11.02 -10.15
C ALA A 105 32.48 -12.13 -9.31
N THR A 106 33.49 -11.82 -8.49
CA THR A 106 34.06 -12.81 -7.55
C THR A 106 33.12 -13.16 -6.39
N GLU A 107 32.07 -12.36 -6.16
CA GLU A 107 31.17 -12.49 -5.02
C GLU A 107 29.71 -12.72 -5.43
N PHE A 108 29.47 -13.24 -6.65
CA PHE A 108 28.12 -13.48 -7.17
C PHE A 108 27.21 -14.25 -6.21
N SER A 109 27.70 -15.33 -5.61
CA SER A 109 26.89 -16.13 -4.67
C SER A 109 26.44 -15.32 -3.46
N ARG A 110 27.31 -14.44 -2.94
CA ARG A 110 26.97 -13.54 -1.82
C ARG A 110 25.89 -12.54 -2.23
N HIS A 111 25.96 -12.04 -3.47
CA HIS A 111 24.94 -11.14 -4.02
C HIS A 111 23.60 -11.84 -4.26
N ALA A 112 23.62 -13.09 -4.74
CA ALA A 112 22.42 -13.92 -4.88
C ALA A 112 21.74 -14.13 -3.52
N ASP A 113 22.48 -14.58 -2.50
CA ASP A 113 21.95 -14.77 -1.14
C ASP A 113 21.34 -13.48 -0.57
N SER A 114 21.99 -12.34 -0.80
CA SER A 114 21.51 -11.03 -0.34
C SER A 114 20.21 -10.59 -1.03
N LEU A 115 20.07 -10.90 -2.32
CA LEU A 115 18.87 -10.61 -3.10
C LEU A 115 17.71 -11.52 -2.70
N ASP A 116 17.98 -12.80 -2.45
CA ASP A 116 16.99 -13.75 -1.97
C ASP A 116 16.48 -13.40 -0.57
N GLU A 117 17.37 -12.99 0.35
CA GLU A 117 16.98 -12.49 1.67
C GLU A 117 16.08 -11.25 1.56
N PHE A 118 16.43 -10.34 0.65
CA PHE A 118 15.63 -9.14 0.39
C PHE A 118 14.24 -9.49 -0.15
N LEU A 119 14.15 -10.39 -1.13
CA LEU A 119 12.88 -10.84 -1.71
C LEU A 119 12.02 -11.52 -0.64
N TYR A 120 12.58 -12.45 0.13
CA TYR A 120 11.86 -13.13 1.22
C TYR A 120 11.20 -12.14 2.21
N LYS A 121 11.86 -11.01 2.47
CA LYS A 121 11.40 -10.02 3.44
C LYS A 121 10.39 -9.02 2.87
N TYR A 122 10.53 -8.64 1.60
CA TYR A 122 9.82 -7.50 1.03
C TYR A 122 9.00 -7.77 -0.23
N GLU A 123 9.10 -8.96 -0.85
CA GLU A 123 8.34 -9.33 -2.06
C GLU A 123 6.85 -8.91 -2.00
N PRO A 124 6.08 -9.15 -0.91
CA PRO A 124 4.65 -8.83 -0.88
C PRO A 124 4.32 -7.33 -0.96
N VAL A 125 5.31 -6.46 -0.78
CA VAL A 125 5.13 -5.00 -0.79
C VAL A 125 5.79 -4.33 -1.98
N LEU A 126 6.52 -5.06 -2.82
CA LEU A 126 7.18 -4.49 -4.00
C LEU A 126 6.18 -4.31 -5.15
N PRO A 127 6.26 -3.20 -5.90
CA PRO A 127 5.58 -3.10 -7.19
C PRO A 127 6.09 -4.17 -8.17
N THR A 128 5.22 -4.65 -9.05
CA THR A 128 5.49 -5.76 -9.97
C THR A 128 6.73 -5.55 -10.84
N GLU A 129 6.93 -4.32 -11.32
CA GLU A 129 8.05 -3.95 -12.20
C GLU A 129 9.39 -4.07 -11.46
N ILE A 130 9.43 -3.57 -10.22
CA ILE A 130 10.62 -3.64 -9.35
C ILE A 130 10.87 -5.08 -8.92
N LEU A 131 9.83 -5.83 -8.58
CA LEU A 131 9.95 -7.25 -8.23
C LEU A 131 10.65 -8.02 -9.36
N LYS A 132 10.18 -7.86 -10.61
CA LYS A 132 10.79 -8.51 -11.78
C LYS A 132 12.26 -8.13 -12.00
N GLN A 133 12.63 -6.87 -11.75
CA GLN A 133 14.02 -6.43 -11.86
C GLN A 133 14.91 -7.11 -10.81
N ILE A 134 14.43 -7.22 -9.57
CA ILE A 134 15.17 -7.88 -8.48
C ILE A 134 15.27 -9.39 -8.71
N GLU A 135 14.20 -10.04 -9.17
CA GLU A 135 14.22 -11.44 -9.56
C GLU A 135 15.20 -11.69 -10.71
N SER A 136 15.23 -10.80 -11.71
CA SER A 136 16.18 -10.87 -12.83
C SER A 136 17.62 -10.68 -12.34
N ALA A 137 17.84 -9.77 -11.40
CA ALA A 137 19.15 -9.58 -10.76
C ALA A 137 19.58 -10.83 -9.99
N ALA A 138 18.69 -11.46 -9.23
CA ALA A 138 18.97 -12.69 -8.49
C ALA A 138 19.31 -13.85 -9.45
N ALA A 139 18.58 -13.96 -10.57
CA ALA A 139 18.88 -14.93 -11.62
C ALA A 139 20.27 -14.70 -12.23
N LEU A 140 20.61 -13.45 -12.58
CA LEU A 140 21.94 -13.11 -13.10
C LEU A 140 23.06 -13.41 -12.10
N ALA A 141 22.85 -13.17 -10.81
CA ALA A 141 23.85 -13.49 -9.78
C ALA A 141 24.04 -15.01 -9.64
N ASN A 142 22.96 -15.80 -9.75
CA ASN A 142 23.05 -17.25 -9.74
C ASN A 142 23.79 -17.78 -11.00
N ASP A 143 23.39 -17.33 -12.18
CA ASP A 143 24.01 -17.74 -13.44
C ASP A 143 25.49 -17.32 -13.52
N GLY A 144 25.78 -16.09 -13.09
CA GLY A 144 27.13 -15.53 -13.04
C GLY A 144 28.08 -16.28 -12.10
N SER A 145 27.56 -17.00 -11.10
CA SER A 145 28.39 -17.83 -10.21
C SER A 145 29.12 -18.97 -10.95
N PHE A 146 28.71 -19.28 -12.19
CA PHE A 146 29.34 -20.28 -13.05
C PHE A 146 30.28 -19.68 -14.11
N GLU A 147 30.45 -18.36 -14.14
CA GLU A 147 31.24 -17.64 -15.15
C GLU A 147 32.71 -17.49 -14.74
N PHE A 148 33.37 -18.64 -14.60
CA PHE A 148 34.79 -18.73 -14.30
C PHE A 148 35.50 -19.76 -15.17
N HIS A 149 36.81 -19.60 -15.31
CA HIS A 149 37.70 -20.61 -15.88
C HIS A 149 38.81 -20.93 -14.87
N LEU A 150 39.39 -22.12 -14.99
CA LEU A 150 40.51 -22.53 -14.16
C LEU A 150 41.81 -22.10 -14.84
N THR A 151 42.69 -21.45 -14.10
CA THR A 151 44.06 -21.15 -14.53
C THR A 151 44.92 -22.42 -14.50
N ASP A 152 46.16 -22.33 -15.02
CA ASP A 152 47.16 -23.40 -14.90
C ASP A 152 47.50 -23.73 -13.42
N SER A 153 47.27 -22.80 -12.49
CA SER A 153 47.37 -23.00 -11.04
C SER A 153 46.12 -23.64 -10.42
N ASN A 154 45.11 -23.98 -11.23
CA ASN A 154 43.81 -24.49 -10.79
C ASN A 154 43.04 -23.50 -9.89
N GLU A 155 43.28 -22.20 -10.08
CA GLU A 155 42.57 -21.13 -9.39
C GLU A 155 41.42 -20.61 -10.28
N PRO A 156 40.22 -20.37 -9.72
CA PRO A 156 39.11 -19.84 -10.48
C PRO A 156 39.36 -18.36 -10.83
N MET A 157 39.29 -18.04 -12.11
CA MET A 157 39.37 -16.68 -12.62
C MET A 157 38.09 -16.32 -13.36
N VAL A 158 37.53 -15.15 -13.03
CA VAL A 158 36.30 -14.61 -13.64
C VAL A 158 36.51 -14.43 -15.15
N THR A 159 35.49 -14.78 -15.94
CA THR A 159 35.48 -14.53 -17.39
C THR A 159 35.06 -13.10 -17.73
N ASP A 160 35.40 -12.61 -18.92
CA ASP A 160 34.87 -11.32 -19.41
C ASP A 160 33.33 -11.28 -19.43
N ASN A 161 32.68 -12.43 -19.61
CA ASN A 161 31.23 -12.54 -19.53
C ASN A 161 30.73 -12.37 -18.09
N GLY A 162 31.41 -12.96 -17.10
CA GLY A 162 31.14 -12.75 -15.68
C GLY A 162 31.21 -11.27 -15.30
N ILE A 163 32.18 -10.52 -15.82
CA ILE A 163 32.29 -9.08 -15.56
C ILE A 163 31.10 -8.31 -16.15
N LYS A 164 30.66 -8.65 -17.37
CA LYS A 164 29.45 -8.05 -17.99
C LYS A 164 28.19 -8.38 -17.21
N ILE A 165 28.06 -9.60 -16.72
CA ILE A 165 26.93 -10.00 -15.87
C ILE A 165 26.96 -9.23 -14.55
N ALA A 166 28.13 -8.96 -13.98
CA ALA A 166 28.27 -8.16 -12.76
C ALA A 166 27.88 -6.69 -12.97
N GLU A 167 28.21 -6.11 -14.12
CA GLU A 167 27.73 -4.79 -14.53
C GLU A 167 26.19 -4.77 -14.63
N GLN A 168 25.60 -5.74 -15.35
CA GLN A 168 24.14 -5.85 -15.50
C GLN A 168 23.42 -6.06 -14.16
N LEU A 169 23.98 -6.90 -13.30
CA LEU A 169 23.51 -7.13 -11.94
C LEU A 169 23.46 -5.82 -11.15
N TYR A 170 24.56 -5.07 -11.14
CA TYR A 170 24.62 -3.80 -10.43
C TYR A 170 23.62 -2.78 -10.98
N ASP A 171 23.52 -2.66 -12.31
CA ASP A 171 22.59 -1.74 -12.96
C ASP A 171 21.13 -2.07 -12.62
N LEU A 172 20.72 -3.34 -12.67
CA LEU A 172 19.36 -3.75 -12.29
C LEU A 172 19.04 -3.38 -10.84
N VAL A 173 19.96 -3.65 -9.91
CA VAL A 173 19.74 -3.37 -8.48
C VAL A 173 19.72 -1.85 -8.21
N ARG A 174 20.58 -1.09 -8.88
CA ARG A 174 20.59 0.37 -8.81
C ARG A 174 19.30 0.96 -9.36
N ASP A 175 18.88 0.53 -10.54
CA ASP A 175 17.72 1.07 -11.24
C ASP A 175 16.43 0.71 -10.49
N ALA A 176 16.32 -0.52 -9.99
CA ALA A 176 15.23 -0.93 -9.09
C ALA A 176 15.15 -0.07 -7.82
N SER A 177 16.29 0.30 -7.23
CA SER A 177 16.35 1.23 -6.09
C SER A 177 15.83 2.63 -6.46
N LEU A 178 16.17 3.13 -7.65
CA LEU A 178 15.71 4.44 -8.14
C LEU A 178 14.21 4.42 -8.47
N GLU A 179 13.71 3.35 -9.04
CA GLU A 179 12.29 3.19 -9.34
C GLU A 179 11.46 3.05 -8.07
N LEU A 180 11.91 2.23 -7.11
CA LEU A 180 11.24 2.11 -5.82
C LEU A 180 11.21 3.44 -5.07
N GLN A 181 12.28 4.24 -5.17
CA GLN A 181 12.28 5.59 -4.63
C GLN A 181 11.15 6.43 -5.25
N LYS A 182 11.04 6.46 -6.59
CA LYS A 182 9.99 7.24 -7.27
C LYS A 182 8.60 6.79 -6.82
N THR A 183 8.38 5.48 -6.66
CA THR A 183 7.12 4.94 -6.15
C THR A 183 6.82 5.47 -4.75
N VAL A 184 7.79 5.37 -3.83
CA VAL A 184 7.63 5.84 -2.44
C VAL A 184 7.39 7.35 -2.39
N ASP A 185 8.14 8.14 -3.15
CA ASP A 185 8.02 9.61 -3.19
C ASP A 185 6.63 10.02 -3.73
N SER A 186 6.12 9.34 -4.76
CA SER A 186 4.78 9.61 -5.32
C SER A 186 3.64 9.40 -4.31
N GLN A 187 3.82 8.46 -3.37
CA GLN A 187 2.85 8.19 -2.31
C GLN A 187 2.86 9.26 -1.22
N VAL A 188 3.92 10.06 -1.12
CA VAL A 188 4.02 11.21 -0.20
C VAL A 188 3.43 12.46 -0.84
N ASP A 189 3.78 12.73 -2.10
CA ASP A 189 3.29 13.92 -2.79
C ASP A 189 1.80 13.86 -3.15
N GLY A 190 1.25 12.67 -3.37
CA GLY A 190 -0.21 12.47 -3.51
C GLY A 190 -1.03 12.70 -2.23
N ARG A 191 -0.39 13.06 -1.10
CA ARG A 191 -1.06 13.40 0.18
C ARG A 191 -1.17 14.90 0.44
N LYS A 192 -0.65 15.75 -0.46
CA LYS A 192 -0.82 17.22 -0.42
C LYS A 192 -2.02 17.63 -1.26
#